data_AF-A0AA38GS71-F1
#
_entry.id   AF-A0AA38GS71-F1
#
_cell.length_a   1.000
_cell.length_b   1.000
_cell.length_c   1.000
_cell.angle_alpha   90.00
_cell.angle_beta   90.00
_cell.angle_gamma   90.00
#
_symmetry.space_group_name_H-M   'P 1'
#
loop_
_entity.id
_entity.type
_entity.pdbx_description
1 polymer ?
#
loop_
_entity_poly.entity_id
_entity_poly.type
_entity_poly.pdbx_seq_one_letter_code
_entity_poly.pdbx_strand_id
1 'polypeptide(L)'
;LDPLVAHLARSDLLGHEEVDVRLLVITCISEIAQIAAPSLPYDDITMEEIYELMVGSFQKLWDNTNPHFGKRVKILKNMAK
;
A
#
# COMPACT_ATOMS: atom_id res chain seq x y z
N LEU A 1 6.49 -14.71 7.23
CA LEU A 1 5.82 -13.67 6.41
C LEU A 1 6.54 -13.49 5.08
N ASP A 2 7.79 -13.88 5.01
CA ASP A 2 8.76 -13.55 3.96
C ASP A 2 8.31 -13.93 2.53
N PRO A 3 7.70 -15.12 2.29
CA PRO A 3 7.20 -15.44 0.94
C PRO A 3 6.08 -14.51 0.49
N LEU A 4 5.21 -14.09 1.42
CA LEU A 4 4.09 -13.19 1.15
C LEU A 4 4.59 -11.75 0.92
N VAL A 5 5.53 -11.29 1.76
CA VAL A 5 6.19 -9.98 1.65
C VAL A 5 6.84 -9.83 0.28
N ALA A 6 7.68 -10.80 -0.11
CA ALA A 6 8.36 -10.80 -1.39
C ALA A 6 7.38 -10.84 -2.57
N HIS A 7 6.27 -11.58 -2.43
CA HIS A 7 5.27 -11.66 -3.48
C HIS A 7 4.51 -10.34 -3.66
N LEU A 8 4.09 -9.69 -2.57
CA LEU A 8 3.36 -8.42 -2.60
C LEU A 8 4.20 -7.25 -3.15
N ALA A 9 5.52 -7.31 -3.01
CA ALA A 9 6.45 -6.30 -3.52
C ALA A 9 6.78 -6.45 -5.01
N ARG A 10 6.23 -7.46 -5.72
CA ARG A 10 6.51 -7.61 -7.14
C ARG A 10 5.89 -6.47 -7.94
N SER A 11 6.64 -5.98 -8.93
CA SER A 11 6.22 -4.87 -9.79
C SER A 11 4.91 -5.12 -10.56
N ASP A 12 4.57 -6.38 -10.87
CA ASP A 12 3.31 -6.75 -11.52
C ASP A 12 2.09 -6.58 -10.61
N LEU A 13 2.26 -6.64 -9.28
CA LEU A 13 1.20 -6.36 -8.31
C LEU A 13 1.14 -4.88 -7.92
N LEU A 14 2.30 -4.26 -7.69
CA LEU A 14 2.41 -2.84 -7.35
C LEU A 14 1.93 -1.94 -8.51
N GLY A 15 2.26 -2.33 -9.75
CA GLY A 15 1.89 -1.65 -10.98
C GLY A 15 0.67 -2.23 -11.71
N HIS A 16 -0.11 -3.11 -11.07
CA HIS A 16 -1.24 -3.79 -11.71
C HIS A 16 -2.24 -2.80 -12.32
N GLU A 17 -2.81 -3.06 -13.50
CA GLU A 17 -3.67 -2.10 -14.21
C GLU A 17 -4.95 -1.72 -13.44
N GLU A 18 -5.56 -2.71 -12.79
CA GLU A 18 -6.76 -2.52 -11.95
C GLU A 18 -6.44 -1.75 -10.66
N VAL A 19 -7.10 -0.59 -10.49
CA VAL A 19 -6.97 0.28 -9.30
C VAL A 19 -7.31 -0.49 -8.03
N ASP A 20 -8.34 -1.33 -8.06
CA ASP A 20 -8.77 -2.10 -6.90
C ASP A 20 -7.72 -3.08 -6.41
N VAL A 21 -7.01 -3.74 -7.33
CA VAL A 21 -5.91 -4.65 -7.01
C VAL A 21 -4.77 -3.87 -6.36
N ARG A 22 -4.36 -2.75 -6.96
CA ARG A 22 -3.29 -1.89 -6.38
C ARG A 22 -3.64 -1.41 -4.97
N LEU A 23 -4.86 -0.90 -4.77
CA LEU A 23 -5.29 -0.41 -3.45
C LEU A 23 -5.33 -1.53 -2.40
N LEU A 24 -5.70 -2.74 -2.78
CA LEU A 24 -5.66 -3.91 -1.89
C LEU A 24 -4.22 -4.30 -1.55
N VAL A 25 -3.33 -4.37 -2.55
CA VAL A 25 -1.91 -4.67 -2.34
C VAL A 25 -1.27 -3.65 -1.39
N ILE A 26 -1.47 -2.35 -1.62
CA ILE A 26 -0.97 -1.28 -0.75
C ILE A 26 -1.54 -1.41 0.67
N THR A 27 -2.83 -1.75 0.80
CA THR A 27 -3.44 -1.97 2.12
C THR A 27 -2.74 -3.12 2.85
N CYS A 28 -2.55 -4.28 2.20
CA CYS A 28 -1.87 -5.42 2.79
C CYS A 28 -0.42 -5.09 3.19
N ILE A 29 0.33 -4.41 2.32
CA ILE A 29 1.70 -3.98 2.59
C ILE A 29 1.74 -3.06 3.82
N SER A 30 0.84 -2.07 3.90
CA SER A 30 0.79 -1.15 5.06
C SER A 30 0.52 -1.87 6.38
N GLU A 31 -0.34 -2.90 6.38
CA GLU A 31 -0.65 -3.71 7.56
C GLU A 31 0.53 -4.62 7.94
N ILE A 32 1.19 -5.24 6.96
CA ILE A 32 2.37 -6.07 7.20
C ILE A 32 3.51 -5.23 7.77
N ALA A 33 3.76 -4.04 7.22
CA ALA A 33 4.77 -3.13 7.73
C ALA A 33 4.49 -2.75 9.20
N GLN A 34 3.23 -2.49 9.56
CA GLN A 34 2.83 -2.24 10.94
C GLN A 34 3.07 -3.45 11.86
N ILE A 35 2.81 -4.68 11.39
CA ILE A 35 3.03 -5.91 12.15
C ILE A 35 4.53 -6.21 12.32
N ALA A 36 5.33 -5.94 11.29
CA ALA A 36 6.75 -6.26 11.24
C ALA A 36 7.63 -5.22 11.96
N ALA A 37 7.09 -4.03 12.26
CA ALA A 37 7.80 -3.01 13.03
C ALA A 37 8.37 -3.59 14.34
N PRO A 38 9.61 -3.22 14.73
CA PRO A 38 10.43 -2.12 14.20
C PRO A 38 11.29 -2.48 12.98
N SER A 39 11.34 -3.75 12.56
CA SER A 39 12.15 -4.20 11.43
C SER A 39 11.32 -4.24 10.14
N LEU A 40 11.54 -3.29 9.24
CA LEU A 40 10.83 -3.29 7.96
C LEU A 40 11.16 -4.55 7.16
N PRO A 41 10.15 -5.19 6.56
CA PRO A 41 10.34 -6.44 5.82
C PRO A 41 10.76 -6.19 4.36
N TYR A 42 11.00 -4.93 3.97
CA TYR A 42 11.36 -4.49 2.63
C TYR A 42 12.70 -3.73 2.68
N ASP A 43 13.51 -3.83 1.63
CA ASP A 43 14.69 -2.97 1.46
C ASP A 43 14.29 -1.53 1.11
N ASP A 44 15.24 -0.59 1.23
CA ASP A 44 14.99 0.84 1.07
C ASP A 44 14.43 1.20 -0.33
N ILE A 45 14.88 0.51 -1.38
CA ILE A 45 14.44 0.76 -2.77
C ILE A 45 12.97 0.33 -2.92
N THR A 46 12.65 -0.88 -2.45
CA THR A 46 11.28 -1.40 -2.47
C THR A 46 10.36 -0.52 -1.61
N MET A 47 10.87 -0.04 -0.47
CA MET A 47 10.11 0.81 0.43
C MET A 47 9.79 2.17 -0.19
N GLU A 48 10.72 2.76 -0.95
CA GLU A 48 10.51 4.00 -1.71
C GLU A 48 9.36 3.84 -2.72
N GLU A 49 9.38 2.79 -3.55
CA GLU A 49 8.30 2.49 -4.51
C GLU A 49 6.94 2.32 -3.82
N ILE A 50 6.92 1.62 -2.70
CA ILE A 50 5.72 1.43 -1.88
C ILE A 50 5.18 2.76 -1.36
N TYR A 51 6.06 3.67 -0.89
CA TYR A 51 5.65 4.98 -0.41
C TYR A 51 5.10 5.87 -1.52
N GLU A 52 5.70 5.86 -2.70
CA GLU A 52 5.18 6.60 -3.86
C GLU A 52 3.76 6.15 -4.21
N LEU A 53 3.52 4.83 -4.20
CA LEU A 53 2.20 4.25 -4.47
C LEU A 53 1.18 4.58 -3.36
N MET A 54 1.60 4.56 -2.09
CA MET A 54 0.77 5.00 -0.97
C MET A 54 0.36 6.46 -1.12
N VAL A 55 1.30 7.36 -1.40
CA VAL A 55 1.02 8.78 -1.63
C VAL A 55 0.13 8.97 -2.85
N GLY A 56 0.38 8.22 -3.93
CA GLY A 56 -0.50 8.20 -5.12
C GLY A 56 -1.91 7.71 -4.81
N SER A 57 -2.09 6.81 -3.84
CA SER A 57 -3.39 6.35 -3.37
C SER A 57 -4.21 7.46 -2.68
N PHE A 58 -3.61 8.60 -2.33
CA PHE A 58 -4.33 9.73 -1.76
C PHE A 58 -4.95 10.65 -2.81
N GLN A 59 -4.63 10.45 -4.09
CA GLN A 59 -5.36 11.11 -5.18
C GLN A 59 -6.86 10.83 -5.04
N LYS A 60 -7.69 11.86 -5.22
CA LYS A 60 -9.17 11.77 -5.08
C LYS A 60 -9.69 11.51 -3.67
N LEU A 61 -8.87 11.66 -2.60
CA LEU A 61 -9.40 11.69 -1.23
C LEU A 61 -10.37 12.86 -0.97
N TRP A 62 -10.41 13.88 -1.84
CA TRP A 62 -11.41 14.94 -1.76
C TRP A 62 -12.81 14.49 -2.22
N ASP A 63 -12.91 13.40 -2.97
CA ASP A 63 -14.17 12.86 -3.50
C ASP A 63 -14.65 11.69 -2.62
N ASN A 64 -15.53 12.01 -1.67
CA ASN A 64 -16.13 11.02 -0.77
C ASN A 64 -17.20 10.14 -1.44
N THR A 65 -17.60 10.45 -2.68
CA THR A 65 -18.52 9.62 -3.48
C THR A 65 -17.77 8.54 -4.26
N ASN A 66 -16.43 8.63 -4.32
CA ASN A 66 -15.61 7.65 -4.99
C ASN A 66 -15.76 6.27 -4.33
N PRO A 67 -15.98 5.19 -5.10
CA PRO A 67 -16.13 3.84 -4.53
C PRO A 67 -14.90 3.38 -3.74
N HIS A 68 -13.72 3.96 -4.01
CA HIS A 68 -12.48 3.64 -3.33
C HIS A 68 -12.18 4.50 -2.10
N PHE A 69 -13.00 5.50 -1.78
CA PHE A 69 -12.73 6.47 -0.71
C PHE A 69 -12.39 5.78 0.62
N GLY A 70 -13.18 4.77 1.01
CA GLY A 70 -12.95 4.00 2.24
C GLY A 70 -11.59 3.28 2.27
N LYS A 71 -11.17 2.68 1.15
CA LYS A 71 -9.85 2.02 1.03
C LYS A 71 -8.72 3.04 1.14
N ARG A 72 -8.83 4.18 0.47
CA ARG A 72 -7.81 5.26 0.52
C ARG A 72 -7.67 5.84 1.94
N VAL A 73 -8.78 6.05 2.65
CA VAL A 73 -8.76 6.47 4.06
C VAL A 73 -8.11 5.43 4.96
N LYS A 74 -8.31 4.13 4.70
CA LYS A 74 -7.66 3.05 5.46
C LYS A 74 -6.14 3.09 5.30
N ILE A 75 -5.64 3.23 4.07
CA ILE A 75 -4.20 3.36 3.79
C ILE A 75 -3.62 4.57 4.52
N LEU A 76 -4.28 5.74 4.43
CA LEU A 76 -3.84 6.95 5.13
C LEU A 76 -3.75 6.76 6.64
N LYS A 77 -4.75 6.11 7.25
CA LYS A 77 -4.77 5.83 8.69
C LYS A 77 -3.66 4.87 9.13
N ASN A 78 -3.27 3.92 8.27
CA ASN A 78 -2.19 3.00 8.59
C ASN A 78 -0.82 3.70 8.52
N MET A 79 -0.63 4.60 7.56
CA MET A 79 0.62 5.36 7.40
C MET A 79 0.82 6.42 8.51
N ALA A 80 -0.26 7.02 9.01
CA ALA A 80 -0.19 8.08 10.02
C ALA A 80 0.02 7.58 11.47
N LYS A 81 0.05 6.27 11.68
CA LYS A 81 0.29 5.63 12.99
C LYS A 81 1.76 5.30 13.16
#